data_AF-A0A919V6F8-F1
#
_entry.id   AF-A0A919V6F8-F1
#
_cell.length_a   1.000
_cell.length_b   1.000
_cell.length_c   1.000
_cell.angle_alpha   90.00
_cell.angle_beta   90.00
_cell.angle_gamma   90.00
#
_symmetry.space_group_name_H-M   'P 1'
#
loop_
_entity.id
_entity.type
_entity.pdbx_description
1 polymer ?
#
loop_
_entity_poly.entity_id
_entity_poly.type
_entity_poly.pdbx_seq_one_letter_code
_entity_poly.pdbx_strand_id
1 'polypeptide(L)'
;MPVRIERNPGAARSGVRSLTLEVSTDDGATWQPLPVKRRGATWTAQVTNPGSPGAVSLRGTAVDRAGNKVVQTVIRAYGIG
;
A
#
# COMPACT_ATOMS: atom_id res chain seq x y z
N MET A 1 7.33 4.36 11.13
CA MET A 1 8.02 3.07 10.90
C MET A 1 8.08 2.80 9.40
N PRO A 2 9.18 2.26 8.82
CA PRO A 2 9.17 1.87 7.41
C PRO A 2 8.34 0.59 7.23
N VAL A 3 7.18 0.70 6.58
CA VAL A 3 6.39 -0.49 6.20
C VAL A 3 7.02 -1.07 4.94
N ARG A 4 7.65 -2.24 5.08
CA ARG A 4 8.17 -2.97 3.94
C ARG A 4 7.03 -3.80 3.35
N ILE A 5 6.48 -3.35 2.24
CA ILE A 5 5.57 -4.17 1.44
C ILE A 5 6.45 -5.11 0.62
N GLU A 6 6.74 -6.27 1.20
CA GLU A 6 7.16 -7.41 0.41
C GLU A 6 5.96 -7.85 -0.42
N ARG A 7 6.19 -8.15 -1.70
CA ARG A 7 5.12 -8.43 -2.64
C ARG A 7 4.19 -9.48 -2.04
N ASN A 8 2.93 -9.13 -1.85
CA ASN A 8 1.93 -10.12 -1.49
C ASN A 8 1.94 -11.21 -2.59
N PRO A 9 1.97 -12.52 -2.27
CA PRO A 9 2.20 -13.61 -3.23
C PRO A 9 1.15 -13.76 -4.35
N GLY A 10 0.20 -12.83 -4.49
CA GLY A 10 -0.78 -12.77 -5.58
C GLY A 10 -0.54 -11.66 -6.61
N ALA A 11 0.41 -10.74 -6.39
CA ALA A 11 0.76 -9.71 -7.39
C ALA A 11 1.58 -10.36 -8.51
N ALA A 12 0.87 -10.76 -9.58
CA ALA A 12 1.39 -11.49 -10.73
C ALA A 12 2.80 -11.04 -11.15
N ARG A 13 3.63 -12.01 -11.57
CA ARG A 13 4.99 -11.85 -12.12
C ARG A 13 5.11 -10.88 -13.32
N SER A 14 4.02 -10.24 -13.76
CA SER A 14 3.99 -9.37 -14.92
C SER A 14 4.28 -7.91 -14.55
N GLY A 15 5.09 -7.22 -15.35
CA GLY A 15 5.62 -5.90 -15.06
C GLY A 15 4.56 -4.88 -14.63
N VAL A 16 4.52 -4.58 -13.33
CA VAL A 16 3.72 -3.46 -12.79
C VAL A 16 4.23 -2.15 -13.40
N ARG A 17 3.35 -1.46 -14.14
CA ARG A 17 3.57 -0.15 -14.74
C ARG A 17 3.52 0.94 -13.68
N SER A 18 2.52 0.89 -12.81
CA SER A 18 2.34 1.83 -11.69
C SER A 18 1.80 1.13 -10.46
N LEU A 19 2.26 1.58 -9.29
CA LEU A 19 1.72 1.19 -8.00
C LEU A 19 1.39 2.47 -7.22
N THR A 20 0.13 2.61 -6.85
CA THR A 20 -0.32 3.64 -5.91
C THR A 20 -0.57 2.97 -4.57
N LEU A 21 -0.14 3.60 -3.48
CA LEU A 21 -0.45 3.14 -2.14
C LEU A 21 -1.17 4.26 -1.38
N GLU A 22 -2.14 3.88 -0.58
CA GLU A 22 -2.95 4.79 0.22
C GLU A 22 -3.09 4.25 1.64
N VAL A 23 -3.21 5.16 2.59
CA VAL A 23 -3.39 4.87 4.00
C VAL A 23 -4.72 5.41 4.49
N SER A 24 -5.31 4.69 5.43
CA SER A 24 -6.51 5.11 6.15
C SER A 24 -6.31 4.86 7.64
N THR A 25 -6.79 5.78 8.45
CA THR A 25 -6.72 5.74 9.92
C THR A 25 -8.11 5.67 10.56
N ASP A 26 -9.13 5.59 9.71
CA ASP A 26 -10.56 5.58 10.01
C ASP A 26 -11.21 4.32 9.44
N ASP A 27 -10.52 3.18 9.57
CA ASP A 27 -10.98 1.84 9.14
C ASP A 27 -11.39 1.74 7.66
N GLY A 28 -10.79 2.56 6.80
CA GLY A 28 -11.01 2.58 5.34
C GLY A 28 -12.04 3.61 4.86
N ALA A 29 -12.52 4.51 5.73
CA ALA A 29 -13.49 5.54 5.34
C ALA A 29 -12.85 6.64 4.49
N THR A 30 -11.64 7.10 4.82
CA THR A 30 -10.87 8.04 4.01
C THR A 30 -9.49 7.49 3.67
N TRP A 31 -9.05 7.75 2.44
CA TRP A 31 -7.79 7.24 1.91
C TRP A 31 -6.88 8.41 1.55
N GLN A 32 -5.68 8.42 2.12
CA GLN A 32 -4.65 9.41 1.83
C GLN A 32 -3.52 8.77 1.02
N PRO A 33 -3.10 9.37 -0.10
CA PRO A 33 -2.02 8.82 -0.93
C PRO A 33 -0.69 8.85 -0.16
N LEU A 34 0.04 7.74 -0.26
CA LEU A 34 1.38 7.60 0.29
C LEU A 34 2.44 7.71 -0.81
N PRO A 35 3.58 8.37 -0.54
CA PRO A 35 4.70 8.37 -1.45
C PRO A 35 5.29 6.95 -1.55
N VAL A 36 5.20 6.36 -2.75
CA VAL A 36 5.78 5.05 -3.06
C VAL A 36 7.06 5.26 -3.87
N LYS A 37 8.15 4.63 -3.42
CA LYS A 37 9.42 4.59 -4.15
C LYS A 37 9.61 3.21 -4.77
N ARG A 38 9.84 3.19 -6.08
CA ARG A 38 10.22 1.98 -6.80
C ARG A 38 11.74 1.79 -6.76
N ARG A 39 12.21 0.61 -6.36
CA ARG A 39 13.60 0.19 -6.50
C ARG A 39 13.64 -1.13 -7.28
N GLY A 40 13.91 -1.02 -8.58
CA GLY A 40 13.90 -2.15 -9.51
C GLY A 40 12.52 -2.79 -9.60
N ALA A 41 12.40 -3.98 -9.04
CA ALA A 41 11.14 -4.73 -9.01
C ALA A 41 10.44 -4.66 -7.64
N THR A 42 11.06 -4.01 -6.65
CA THR A 42 10.50 -3.81 -5.30
C THR A 42 9.87 -2.43 -5.19
N TRP A 43 8.77 -2.34 -4.47
CA TRP A 43 8.13 -1.08 -4.12
C TRP A 43 8.20 -0.88 -2.62
N THR A 44 8.55 0.32 -2.18
CA THR A 44 8.64 0.68 -0.77
C THR A 44 7.79 1.91 -0.54
N ALA A 45 6.87 1.86 0.40
CA ALA A 45 6.08 3.00 0.82
C ALA A 45 6.53 3.43 2.22
N GLN A 46 6.58 4.73 2.46
CA GLN A 46 6.76 5.25 3.80
C GLN A 46 5.40 5.66 4.35
N VAL A 47 4.95 4.92 5.36
CA VAL A 47 3.76 5.29 6.12
C VAL A 47 4.21 6.15 7.29
N THR A 48 3.83 7.41 7.26
CA THR A 48 3.95 8.27 8.45
C THR A 48 2.88 7.81 9.42
N ASN A 49 3.30 7.35 10.59
CA ASN A 49 2.35 6.95 11.60
C ASN A 49 1.63 8.20 12.09
N PRO A 50 0.29 8.25 12.10
CA PRO A 50 -0.42 9.23 12.91
C PRO A 50 0.09 9.06 14.33
N GLY A 51 0.41 10.16 15.02
CA GLY A 51 0.80 10.13 16.44
C GLY A 51 -0.35 9.73 17.38
N SER A 52 -1.38 9.09 16.86
CA SER A 52 -2.63 8.76 17.52
C SER A 52 -2.74 7.24 17.67
N PRO A 53 -3.09 6.72 18.86
CA PRO A 53 -3.42 5.31 19.00
C PRO A 53 -4.60 4.95 18.09
N GLY A 54 -4.54 3.79 17.45
CA GLY A 54 -5.56 3.39 16.47
C GLY A 54 -5.11 2.26 15.57
N ALA A 55 -5.85 2.00 14.49
CA ALA A 55 -5.47 1.01 13.49
C ALA A 55 -5.25 1.68 12.13
N VAL A 56 -4.22 1.26 11.43
CA VAL A 56 -3.90 1.74 10.09
C VAL A 56 -4.34 0.72 9.06
N SER A 57 -5.11 1.17 8.10
CA SER A 57 -5.52 0.40 6.93
C SER A 57 -4.71 0.84 5.71
N LEU A 58 -4.44 -0.09 4.78
CA LEU A 58 -3.63 0.16 3.59
C LEU A 58 -4.39 -0.30 2.34
N ARG A 59 -4.34 0.52 1.29
CA ARG A 59 -4.88 0.19 -0.03
C ARG A 59 -3.79 0.34 -1.08
N GLY A 60 -3.50 -0.74 -1.80
CA GLY A 60 -2.58 -0.76 -2.92
C GLY A 60 -3.33 -0.92 -4.23
N THR A 61 -3.06 -0.07 -5.21
CA THR A 61 -3.55 -0.22 -6.59
C THR A 61 -2.37 -0.44 -7.51
N ALA A 62 -2.27 -1.64 -8.10
CA ALA A 62 -1.27 -2.00 -9.09
C ALA A 62 -1.91 -2.01 -10.49
N VAL A 63 -1.23 -1.39 -11.45
CA VAL A 63 -1.58 -1.50 -12.88
C VAL A 63 -0.42 -2.15 -13.59
N ASP A 64 -0.66 -3.24 -14.32
CA ASP A 64 0.37 -3.90 -15.13
C ASP A 64 0.54 -3.24 -16.51
N ARG A 65 1.55 -3.68 -17.27
CA ARG A 65 1.80 -3.18 -18.63
C ARG A 65 0.71 -3.55 -19.65
N ALA A 66 -0.08 -4.59 -19.38
CA ALA A 66 -1.21 -4.98 -20.21
C ALA A 66 -2.47 -4.15 -19.90
N GLY A 67 -2.42 -3.30 -18.86
CA GLY A 67 -3.54 -2.47 -18.42
C GLY A 67 -4.42 -3.14 -17.36
N ASN A 68 -4.07 -4.33 -16.89
CA ASN A 68 -4.82 -4.99 -15.81
C ASN A 68 -4.63 -4.21 -14.51
N LYS A 69 -5.75 -3.92 -13.85
CA LYS A 69 -5.78 -3.23 -12.56
C LYS A 69 -6.09 -4.22 -11.46
N VAL A 70 -5.22 -4.28 -10.46
CA VAL A 70 -5.42 -5.03 -9.22
C VAL A 70 -5.50 -4.02 -8.09
N VAL A 71 -6.57 -4.07 -7.31
CA VAL A 71 -6.72 -3.30 -6.07
C VAL A 71 -6.71 -4.26 -4.91
N GLN A 72 -5.84 -4.02 -3.94
CA GLN A 72 -5.78 -4.77 -2.70
C GLN A 72 -6.00 -3.82 -1.53
N THR A 73 -6.94 -4.16 -0.66
CA THR A 73 -7.24 -3.40 0.55
C THR A 73 -7.01 -4.30 1.76
N VAL A 74 -6.27 -3.80 2.74
CA VAL A 74 -6.02 -4.45 4.02
C VAL A 74 -6.50 -3.50 5.12
N ILE A 75 -7.62 -3.85 5.74
CA ILE A 75 -8.18 -3.09 6.85
C ILE A 75 -7.47 -3.51 8.14
N ARG A 76 -7.10 -2.54 8.98
CA ARG A 76 -6.34 -2.76 10.23
C ARG A 76 -5.04 -3.56 10.01
N ALA A 77 -4.27 -3.17 8.99
CA ALA A 77 -2.99 -3.77 8.64
C ALA A 77 -1.99 -3.79 9.81
N TYR A 78 -2.02 -2.77 10.66
CA TYR A 78 -1.31 -2.78 11.95
C TYR A 78 -1.96 -1.81 12.96
N GLY A 79 -1.80 -2.12 14.24
CA GLY A 79 -2.18 -1.25 15.34
C GLY A 79 -1.07 -0.27 15.70
N ILE A 80 -1.45 0.96 16.02
CA ILE A 80 -0.62 1.98 16.64
C ILE A 80 -0.96 1.98 18.12
N GLY A 81 0.01 1.59 18.95
CA GLY A 81 -0.04 1.66 20.41
C GLY A 81 1.00 2.62 20.94
#